data_AF-A0A943IZ71-F1
#
_entry.id   AF-A0A943IZ71-F1
#
_cell.length_a   1.000
_cell.length_b   1.000
_cell.length_c   1.000
_cell.angle_alpha   90.00
_cell.angle_beta   90.00
_cell.angle_gamma   90.00
#
_symmetry.space_group_name_H-M   'P 1'
#
loop_
_entity.id
_entity.type
_entity.pdbx_description
1 polymer ?
#
loop_
_entity_poly.entity_id
_entity_poly.type
_entity_poly.pdbx_seq_one_letter_code
_entity_poly.pdbx_strand_id
1 'polypeptide(L)'
;LARINPIHDAFEKTPSTEEEIDMAIEGGADIIMLPFFKTAYEVKRFIEYVDGRVRTMPLVETPEAVENIDKILDIPGIDEIFIGLNDLSIGYGKKFMFELLADGTIEDLAYKFRKKNIPFGFGGIASIGKGMLPSENIIVEHYRLGSSSAILSRSFCNVNQISHLGVISSTFVNGIRQIRDYEAEVSHYSDFFKKNTEEIKETISSITGNEK
;
A
#
# COMPACT_ATOMS: atom_id res chain seq x y z
N LEU A 1 0.73 -13.45 -0.54
CA LEU A 1 -0.13 -12.48 0.19
C LEU A 1 -1.49 -13.12 0.41
N ALA A 2 -1.92 -13.23 1.66
CA ALA A 2 -3.29 -13.58 2.03
C ALA A 2 -3.91 -12.42 2.81
N ARG A 3 -5.14 -12.05 2.46
CA ARG A 3 -5.94 -11.09 3.23
C ARG A 3 -6.87 -11.89 4.14
N ILE A 4 -6.73 -11.71 5.44
CA ILE A 4 -7.57 -12.37 6.44
C ILE A 4 -8.84 -11.57 6.71
N ASN A 5 -9.72 -12.05 7.59
CA ASN A 5 -10.83 -11.25 8.11
C ASN A 5 -10.34 -10.19 9.12
N PRO A 6 -11.19 -9.20 9.46
CA PRO A 6 -10.91 -8.29 10.57
C PRO A 6 -10.73 -9.07 11.88
N ILE A 7 -10.08 -8.48 12.88
CA ILE A 7 -9.87 -9.14 14.18
C ILE A 7 -11.21 -9.64 14.74
N HIS A 8 -11.26 -10.94 15.02
CA HIS A 8 -12.43 -11.63 15.55
C HIS A 8 -12.00 -12.86 16.36
N ASP A 9 -12.83 -13.19 17.35
CA ASP A 9 -12.71 -14.43 18.10
C ASP A 9 -13.48 -15.55 17.39
N ALA A 10 -13.19 -16.81 17.71
CA ALA A 10 -13.87 -17.95 17.09
C ALA A 10 -15.39 -17.92 17.32
N PHE A 11 -16.16 -18.23 16.28
CA PHE A 11 -17.62 -18.33 16.37
C PHE A 11 -18.17 -19.46 15.48
N GLU A 12 -18.93 -20.38 16.09
CA GLU A 12 -19.52 -21.56 15.43
C GLU A 12 -18.51 -22.35 14.57
N LYS A 13 -18.54 -22.17 13.25
CA LYS A 13 -17.70 -22.84 12.24
C LYS A 13 -16.66 -21.92 11.62
N THR A 14 -16.53 -20.70 12.13
CA THR A 14 -15.55 -19.72 11.70
C THR A 14 -14.33 -19.81 12.62
N PRO A 15 -13.12 -20.07 12.08
CA PRO A 15 -11.90 -20.08 12.88
C PRO A 15 -11.67 -18.71 13.53
N SER A 16 -10.96 -18.67 14.65
CA SER A 16 -10.45 -17.42 15.21
C SER A 16 -9.45 -16.75 14.27
N THR A 17 -9.12 -15.48 14.53
CA THR A 17 -8.07 -14.78 13.80
C THR A 17 -6.72 -15.52 13.83
N GLU A 18 -6.36 -16.10 14.98
CA GLU A 18 -5.10 -16.85 15.14
C GLU A 18 -5.09 -18.09 14.24
N GLU A 19 -6.16 -18.88 14.27
CA GLU A 19 -6.33 -20.05 13.41
C GLU A 19 -6.37 -19.67 11.91
N GLU A 20 -7.02 -18.56 11.55
CA GLU A 20 -7.05 -18.08 10.16
C GLU A 20 -5.64 -17.69 9.67
N ILE A 21 -4.84 -17.03 10.52
CA ILE A 21 -3.45 -16.69 10.23
C ILE A 21 -2.62 -17.96 10.05
N ASP A 22 -2.75 -18.94 10.96
CA ASP A 22 -2.05 -20.22 10.88
C ASP A 22 -2.38 -20.95 9.58
N MET A 23 -3.65 -21.05 9.23
CA MET A 23 -4.10 -21.65 7.97
C MET A 23 -3.54 -20.93 6.75
N ALA A 24 -3.46 -19.60 6.78
CA ALA A 24 -2.89 -18.82 5.67
C ALA A 24 -1.38 -19.05 5.53
N ILE A 25 -0.65 -19.14 6.64
CA ILE A 25 0.79 -19.44 6.66
C ILE A 25 1.05 -20.88 6.19
N GLU A 26 0.30 -21.86 6.68
CA GLU A 26 0.36 -23.25 6.23
C GLU A 26 0.03 -23.40 4.74
N GLY A 27 -0.87 -22.54 4.24
CA GLY A 27 -1.17 -22.41 2.81
C GLY A 27 -0.07 -21.75 1.97
N GLY A 28 1.04 -21.32 2.58
CA GLY A 28 2.21 -20.75 1.91
C GLY A 28 2.17 -19.23 1.71
N ALA A 29 1.38 -18.50 2.50
CA ALA A 29 1.34 -17.04 2.39
C ALA A 29 2.60 -16.39 3.02
N ASP A 30 3.42 -15.70 2.21
CA ASP A 30 4.59 -14.95 2.71
C ASP A 30 4.26 -13.60 3.37
N ILE A 31 3.03 -13.11 3.18
CA ILE A 31 2.54 -11.83 3.68
C ILE A 31 1.10 -12.02 4.13
N ILE A 32 0.77 -11.57 5.33
CA ILE A 32 -0.60 -11.49 5.83
C ILE A 32 -1.05 -10.04 5.89
N MET A 33 -2.23 -9.76 5.35
CA MET A 33 -2.84 -8.43 5.37
C MET A 33 -4.06 -8.41 6.27
N LEU A 34 -4.06 -7.48 7.24
CA LEU A 34 -5.17 -7.24 8.16
C LEU A 34 -6.07 -6.09 7.64
N PRO A 35 -7.32 -6.37 7.22
CA PRO A 35 -8.26 -5.35 6.78
C PRO A 35 -9.12 -4.80 7.92
N PHE A 36 -9.80 -3.67 7.65
CA PHE A 36 -10.84 -3.04 8.48
C PHE A 36 -10.54 -2.87 9.99
N PHE A 37 -9.27 -2.89 10.41
CA PHE A 37 -8.93 -2.53 11.78
C PHE A 37 -9.23 -1.05 12.03
N LYS A 38 -9.47 -0.69 13.29
CA LYS A 38 -9.77 0.68 13.72
C LYS A 38 -8.83 1.18 14.80
N THR A 39 -8.22 0.26 15.53
CA THR A 39 -7.46 0.57 16.74
C THR A 39 -6.06 -0.02 16.70
N ALA A 40 -5.14 0.61 17.45
CA ALA A 40 -3.80 0.08 17.69
C ALA A 40 -3.83 -1.30 18.41
N TYR A 41 -4.88 -1.57 19.20
CA TYR A 41 -5.03 -2.85 19.89
C TYR A 41 -5.25 -4.02 18.92
N GLU A 42 -6.09 -3.82 17.90
CA GLU A 42 -6.34 -4.83 16.87
C GLU A 42 -5.06 -5.14 16.07
N VAL A 43 -4.32 -4.10 15.68
CA VAL A 43 -3.03 -4.29 15.00
C VAL A 43 -2.04 -5.00 15.91
N LYS A 44 -1.97 -4.65 17.19
CA LYS A 44 -1.08 -5.32 18.15
C LYS A 44 -1.39 -6.82 18.26
N ARG A 45 -2.67 -7.20 18.43
CA ARG A 45 -3.09 -8.61 18.44
C ARG A 45 -2.69 -9.32 17.14
N PHE A 46 -2.91 -8.69 16.00
CA PHE A 46 -2.51 -9.24 14.71
C PHE A 46 -1.01 -9.53 14.63
N ILE A 47 -0.16 -8.57 15.03
CA ILE A 47 1.29 -8.77 15.04
C ILE A 47 1.68 -9.90 16.00
N GLU A 48 1.08 -9.95 17.20
CA GLU A 48 1.30 -11.02 18.18
C GLU A 48 0.92 -12.39 17.61
N TYR A 49 -0.19 -12.49 16.88
CA TYR A 49 -0.59 -13.74 16.23
C TYR A 49 0.33 -14.13 15.09
N VAL A 50 0.82 -13.19 14.27
CA VAL A 50 1.77 -13.53 13.21
C VAL A 50 3.12 -13.98 13.79
N ASP A 51 3.53 -13.42 14.92
CA ASP A 51 4.74 -13.80 15.68
C ASP A 51 6.02 -13.83 14.82
N GLY A 52 6.14 -12.88 13.88
CA GLY A 52 7.29 -12.77 12.99
C GLY A 52 7.50 -13.93 12.00
N ARG A 53 6.53 -14.86 11.90
CA ARG A 53 6.62 -16.05 11.01
C ARG A 53 6.62 -15.68 9.54
N VAL A 54 5.90 -14.61 9.19
CA VAL A 54 5.74 -14.06 7.83
C VAL A 54 5.58 -12.54 7.92
N ARG A 55 5.65 -11.85 6.78
CA ARG A 55 5.54 -10.38 6.77
C ARG A 55 4.13 -9.91 7.09
N THR A 56 4.02 -8.80 7.79
CA THR A 56 2.74 -8.19 8.18
C THR A 56 2.42 -6.96 7.33
N MET A 57 1.15 -6.83 6.96
CA MET A 57 0.69 -5.70 6.14
C MET A 57 -0.67 -5.16 6.59
N PRO A 58 -0.75 -4.27 7.59
CA PRO A 58 -2.00 -3.60 7.94
C PRO A 58 -2.54 -2.78 6.74
N LEU A 59 -3.82 -2.98 6.42
CA LEU A 59 -4.55 -2.22 5.39
C LEU A 59 -5.31 -1.04 6.03
N VAL A 60 -4.75 0.17 5.91
CA VAL A 60 -5.37 1.42 6.36
C VAL A 60 -6.51 1.79 5.41
N GLU A 61 -7.74 1.48 5.81
CA GLU A 61 -8.92 1.67 4.96
C GLU A 61 -10.17 2.19 5.69
N THR A 62 -10.01 2.62 6.94
CA THR A 62 -11.08 3.22 7.76
C THR A 62 -10.66 4.59 8.30
N PRO A 63 -11.57 5.56 8.46
CA PRO A 63 -11.27 6.83 9.12
C PRO A 63 -10.69 6.65 10.53
N GLU A 64 -11.20 5.69 11.30
CA GLU A 64 -10.73 5.41 12.65
C GLU A 64 -9.27 4.93 12.68
N ALA A 65 -8.84 4.14 11.68
CA ALA A 65 -7.44 3.76 11.53
C ALA A 65 -6.55 4.97 11.24
N VAL A 66 -7.01 5.93 10.42
CA VAL A 66 -6.29 7.17 10.14
C VAL A 66 -6.18 8.05 11.40
N GLU A 67 -7.25 8.15 12.18
CA GLU A 67 -7.24 8.89 13.47
C GLU A 67 -6.25 8.29 14.48
N ASN A 68 -6.06 6.97 14.47
CA ASN A 68 -5.16 6.26 15.36
C ASN A 68 -3.76 6.03 14.77
N ILE A 69 -3.46 6.58 13.58
CA ILE A 69 -2.31 6.13 12.79
C ILE A 69 -0.99 6.28 13.52
N ASP A 70 -0.77 7.36 14.27
CA ASP A 70 0.50 7.57 14.99
C ASP A 70 0.76 6.48 16.03
N LYS A 71 -0.28 6.04 16.76
CA LYS A 71 -0.18 4.93 17.73
C LYS A 71 0.06 3.59 17.04
N ILE A 72 -0.54 3.39 15.87
CA ILE A 72 -0.36 2.17 15.08
C ILE A 72 1.08 2.06 14.58
N LEU A 73 1.66 3.17 14.08
CA LEU A 73 3.02 3.21 13.59
C LEU A 73 4.09 3.04 14.68
N ASP A 74 3.72 3.15 15.96
CA ASP A 74 4.59 2.88 17.10
C ASP A 74 4.65 1.37 17.46
N ILE A 75 3.79 0.54 16.86
CA ILE A 75 3.77 -0.90 17.11
C ILE A 75 4.94 -1.56 16.36
N PRO A 76 5.86 -2.25 17.06
CA PRO A 76 6.92 -3.00 16.39
C PRO A 76 6.35 -4.20 15.64
N GLY A 77 7.00 -4.62 14.57
CA GLY A 77 6.62 -5.81 13.79
C GLY A 77 5.74 -5.55 12.58
N ILE A 78 5.40 -4.28 12.28
CA ILE A 78 4.77 -3.88 11.01
C ILE A 78 5.85 -3.84 9.91
N ASP A 79 5.76 -4.71 8.90
CA ASP A 79 6.74 -4.76 7.81
C ASP A 79 6.42 -3.80 6.65
N GLU A 80 5.13 -3.61 6.36
CA GLU A 80 4.65 -2.72 5.28
C GLU A 80 3.23 -2.26 5.59
N ILE A 81 2.81 -1.11 5.08
CA ILE A 81 1.42 -0.64 5.19
C ILE A 81 0.81 -0.55 3.80
N PHE A 82 -0.49 -0.85 3.68
CA PHE A 82 -1.21 -0.58 2.45
C PHE A 82 -2.39 0.36 2.71
N ILE A 83 -2.67 1.31 1.82
CA ILE A 83 -3.84 2.19 1.94
C ILE A 83 -4.94 1.74 0.99
N GLY A 84 -6.08 1.35 1.55
CA GLY A 84 -7.28 0.97 0.83
C GLY A 84 -8.10 2.19 0.42
N LEU A 85 -7.83 2.74 -0.77
CA LEU A 85 -8.47 3.99 -1.22
C LEU A 85 -10.00 3.91 -1.28
N ASN A 86 -10.54 2.78 -1.73
CA ASN A 86 -11.98 2.64 -1.94
C ASN A 86 -12.74 2.77 -0.62
N ASP A 87 -12.49 1.88 0.33
CA ASP A 87 -13.20 1.86 1.61
C ASP A 87 -12.90 3.10 2.45
N LEU A 88 -11.67 3.63 2.40
CA LEU A 88 -11.33 4.88 3.08
C LEU A 88 -12.13 6.06 2.52
N SER A 89 -12.28 6.13 1.20
CA SER A 89 -13.05 7.19 0.55
C SER A 89 -14.53 7.13 0.90
N ILE A 90 -15.08 5.91 1.01
CA ILE A 90 -16.46 5.69 1.47
C ILE A 90 -16.61 6.13 2.92
N GLY A 91 -15.65 5.77 3.79
CA GLY A 91 -15.63 6.20 5.20
C GLY A 91 -15.60 7.71 5.36
N TYR A 92 -14.95 8.44 4.46
CA TYR A 92 -14.95 9.90 4.41
C TYR A 92 -16.12 10.53 3.63
N GLY A 93 -17.04 9.74 3.09
CA GLY A 93 -18.19 10.24 2.32
C GLY A 93 -17.80 10.89 0.98
N LYS A 94 -16.65 10.50 0.41
CA LYS A 94 -16.20 10.96 -0.91
C LYS A 94 -17.03 10.30 -2.02
N LYS A 95 -17.08 10.94 -3.18
CA LYS A 95 -17.79 10.42 -4.36
C LYS A 95 -16.87 9.59 -5.25
N PHE A 96 -15.57 9.82 -5.15
CA PHE A 96 -14.56 9.17 -5.96
C PHE A 96 -13.29 8.89 -5.14
N MET A 97 -12.81 7.65 -5.18
CA MET A 97 -11.73 7.20 -4.28
C MET A 97 -10.41 7.97 -4.42
N PHE A 98 -10.12 8.48 -5.62
CA PHE A 98 -8.90 9.25 -5.87
C PHE A 98 -9.00 10.71 -5.40
N GLU A 99 -10.14 11.16 -4.87
CA GLU A 99 -10.21 12.45 -4.15
C GLU A 99 -9.19 12.49 -2.99
N LEU A 100 -8.88 11.33 -2.38
CA LEU A 100 -7.89 11.23 -1.31
C LEU A 100 -6.45 11.59 -1.76
N LEU A 101 -6.13 11.42 -3.04
CA LEU A 101 -4.86 11.86 -3.61
C LEU A 101 -4.84 13.38 -3.82
N ALA A 102 -5.99 13.99 -4.05
CA ALA A 102 -6.12 15.41 -4.37
C ALA A 102 -6.32 16.30 -3.13
N ASP A 103 -6.87 15.76 -2.04
CA ASP A 103 -7.18 16.52 -0.82
C ASP A 103 -6.09 16.49 0.26
N GLY A 104 -4.96 15.84 -0.02
CA GLY A 104 -3.81 15.75 0.88
C GLY A 104 -3.86 14.57 1.87
N THR A 105 -4.93 13.77 1.90
CA THR A 105 -5.06 12.64 2.84
C THR A 105 -3.92 11.62 2.66
N ILE A 106 -3.67 11.18 1.42
CA ILE A 106 -2.61 10.21 1.15
C ILE A 106 -1.22 10.83 1.35
N GLU A 107 -1.06 12.12 1.11
CA GLU A 107 0.20 12.83 1.32
C GLU A 107 0.59 12.89 2.81
N ASP A 108 -0.35 13.19 3.71
CA ASP A 108 -0.13 13.18 5.16
C ASP A 108 0.24 11.77 5.67
N LEU A 109 -0.52 10.75 5.25
CA LEU A 109 -0.25 9.36 5.61
C LEU A 109 1.14 8.92 5.12
N ALA A 110 1.46 9.17 3.84
CA ALA A 110 2.74 8.86 3.25
C ALA A 110 3.90 9.55 4.01
N TYR A 111 3.72 10.82 4.41
CA TYR A 111 4.70 11.52 5.23
C TYR A 111 4.94 10.83 6.57
N LYS A 112 3.88 10.44 7.28
CA LYS A 112 3.97 9.71 8.57
C LYS A 112 4.67 8.37 8.42
N PHE A 113 4.36 7.60 7.37
CA PHE A 113 4.98 6.31 7.09
C PHE A 113 6.48 6.45 6.80
N ARG A 114 6.86 7.40 5.94
CA ARG A 114 8.27 7.68 5.64
C ARG A 114 9.03 8.14 6.88
N LYS A 115 8.45 8.98 7.73
CA LYS A 115 9.08 9.42 8.99
C LYS A 115 9.41 8.25 9.93
N LYS A 116 8.63 7.17 9.85
CA LYS A 116 8.83 5.92 10.60
C LYS A 116 9.67 4.89 9.85
N ASN A 117 10.09 5.18 8.62
CA ASN A 117 10.77 4.27 7.71
C ASN A 117 9.98 2.96 7.47
N ILE A 118 8.65 3.04 7.47
CA ILE A 118 7.78 1.90 7.14
C ILE A 118 7.42 2.01 5.65
N PRO A 119 7.77 1.02 4.81
CA PRO A 119 7.35 0.96 3.42
C PRO A 119 5.83 0.98 3.29
N PHE A 120 5.31 1.55 2.21
CA PHE A 120 3.87 1.55 2.00
C PHE A 120 3.44 1.49 0.54
N GLY A 121 2.26 0.92 0.34
CA GLY A 121 1.53 0.91 -0.92
C GLY A 121 0.19 1.62 -0.81
N PHE A 122 -0.44 1.90 -1.95
CA PHE A 122 -1.83 2.33 -1.96
C PHE A 122 -2.54 1.96 -3.27
N GLY A 123 -3.87 1.85 -3.19
CA GLY A 123 -4.72 1.84 -4.37
C GLY A 123 -4.55 0.67 -5.33
N GLY A 124 -5.20 0.81 -6.48
CA GLY A 124 -5.17 -0.17 -7.56
C GLY A 124 -4.80 0.47 -8.89
N ILE A 125 -3.88 -0.13 -9.63
CA ILE A 125 -3.44 0.36 -10.95
C ILE A 125 -4.13 -0.46 -12.05
N ALA A 126 -4.69 0.21 -13.06
CA ALA A 126 -5.21 -0.44 -14.26
C ALA A 126 -4.16 -0.40 -15.38
N SER A 127 -4.48 -0.92 -16.56
CA SER A 127 -3.55 -0.81 -17.69
C SER A 127 -3.36 0.67 -18.07
N ILE A 128 -2.19 1.00 -18.61
CA ILE A 128 -1.88 2.33 -19.16
C ILE A 128 -2.99 2.77 -20.14
N GLY A 129 -3.40 4.05 -20.07
CA GLY A 129 -4.50 4.61 -20.86
C GLY A 129 -5.90 4.13 -20.47
N LYS A 130 -6.05 3.45 -19.33
CA LYS A 130 -7.34 3.00 -18.77
C LYS A 130 -7.62 3.63 -17.41
N GLY A 131 -8.90 3.63 -17.05
CA GLY A 131 -9.42 4.22 -15.81
C GLY A 131 -10.12 5.56 -16.06
N MET A 132 -11.04 5.93 -15.16
CA MET A 132 -11.62 7.29 -15.17
C MET A 132 -10.57 8.35 -14.85
N LEU A 133 -9.69 8.02 -13.90
CA LEU A 133 -8.41 8.70 -13.72
C LEU A 133 -7.34 7.82 -14.39
N PRO A 134 -6.55 8.34 -15.35
CA PRO A 134 -5.52 7.56 -16.02
C PRO A 134 -4.54 6.92 -15.05
N SER A 135 -4.15 5.68 -15.31
CA SER A 135 -3.24 4.92 -14.46
C SER A 135 -1.86 5.56 -14.36
N GLU A 136 -1.46 6.29 -15.40
CA GLU A 136 -0.25 7.12 -15.49
C GLU A 136 -0.19 8.13 -14.35
N ASN A 137 -1.30 8.84 -14.07
CA ASN A 137 -1.36 9.81 -12.98
C ASN A 137 -1.19 9.14 -11.62
N ILE A 138 -1.74 7.93 -11.45
CA ILE A 138 -1.58 7.15 -10.22
C ILE A 138 -0.11 6.73 -10.04
N ILE A 139 0.53 6.24 -11.10
CA ILE A 139 1.94 5.83 -11.09
C ILE A 139 2.83 7.01 -10.70
N VAL A 140 2.61 8.20 -11.28
CA VAL A 140 3.35 9.40 -10.90
C VAL A 140 3.22 9.71 -9.40
N GLU A 141 2.02 9.59 -8.84
CA GLU A 141 1.79 9.80 -7.40
C GLU A 141 2.51 8.77 -6.52
N HIS A 142 2.62 7.50 -6.96
CA HIS A 142 3.43 6.52 -6.22
C HIS A 142 4.88 6.98 -6.08
N TYR A 143 5.51 7.46 -7.17
CA TYR A 143 6.90 7.91 -7.17
C TYR A 143 7.08 9.24 -6.42
N ARG A 144 6.11 10.15 -6.53
CA ARG A 144 6.12 11.44 -5.81
C ARG A 144 6.02 11.23 -4.31
N LEU A 145 5.14 10.33 -3.87
CA LEU A 145 4.88 10.04 -2.46
C LEU A 145 5.85 9.02 -1.87
N GLY A 146 6.69 8.37 -2.68
CA GLY A 146 7.64 7.35 -2.22
C GLY A 146 6.96 6.04 -1.82
N SER A 147 5.83 5.72 -2.45
CA SER A 147 5.18 4.42 -2.31
C SER A 147 5.96 3.34 -3.06
N SER A 148 6.01 2.14 -2.49
CA SER A 148 6.81 1.00 -2.99
C SER A 148 5.97 -0.15 -3.56
N SER A 149 4.65 -0.10 -3.43
CA SER A 149 3.76 -1.18 -3.87
C SER A 149 2.39 -0.68 -4.32
N ALA A 150 1.79 -1.43 -5.25
CA ALA A 150 0.45 -1.21 -5.77
C ALA A 150 -0.21 -2.55 -6.08
N ILE A 151 -1.53 -2.62 -5.99
CA ILE A 151 -2.30 -3.81 -6.38
C ILE A 151 -2.81 -3.62 -7.81
N LEU A 152 -2.81 -4.66 -8.63
CA LEU A 152 -3.42 -4.58 -9.96
C LEU A 152 -4.94 -4.65 -9.84
N SER A 153 -5.61 -3.66 -10.42
CA SER A 153 -7.08 -3.61 -10.44
C SER A 153 -7.66 -4.69 -11.34
N ARG A 154 -8.93 -5.08 -11.10
CA ARG A 154 -9.63 -6.06 -11.94
C ARG A 154 -9.74 -5.66 -13.42
N SER A 155 -9.73 -4.36 -13.71
CA SER A 155 -9.76 -3.83 -15.07
C SER A 155 -8.41 -3.96 -15.80
N PHE A 156 -7.32 -4.29 -15.10
CA PHE A 156 -6.02 -4.55 -15.71
C PHE A 156 -6.02 -5.80 -16.61
N CYS A 157 -6.61 -6.89 -16.14
CA CYS A 157 -6.75 -8.12 -16.91
C CYS A 157 -8.05 -8.84 -16.49
N ASN A 158 -9.12 -8.61 -17.26
CA ASN A 158 -10.44 -9.12 -16.91
C ASN A 158 -10.65 -10.54 -17.43
N VAL A 159 -10.32 -11.53 -16.59
CA VAL A 159 -10.48 -12.96 -16.90
C VAL A 159 -11.94 -13.41 -17.06
N ASN A 160 -12.92 -12.60 -16.63
CA ASN A 160 -14.33 -12.90 -16.89
C ASN A 160 -14.74 -12.58 -18.34
N GLN A 161 -13.94 -11.76 -19.04
CA GLN A 161 -14.16 -11.37 -20.43
C GLN A 161 -13.21 -12.11 -21.39
N ILE A 162 -12.03 -12.50 -20.91
CA ILE A 162 -11.00 -13.19 -21.69
C ILE A 162 -10.90 -14.62 -21.19
N SER A 163 -11.35 -15.60 -21.99
CA SER A 163 -11.34 -17.02 -21.61
C SER A 163 -10.11 -17.78 -22.13
N HIS A 164 -9.39 -17.25 -23.13
CA HIS A 164 -8.20 -17.90 -23.67
C HIS A 164 -6.95 -17.57 -22.85
N LEU A 165 -6.35 -18.59 -22.21
CA LEU A 165 -5.13 -18.48 -21.39
C LEU A 165 -3.97 -17.76 -22.10
N GLY A 166 -3.75 -18.02 -23.39
CA GLY A 166 -2.70 -17.33 -24.16
C GLY A 166 -2.93 -15.82 -24.28
N VAL A 167 -4.19 -15.38 -24.38
CA VAL A 167 -4.57 -13.97 -24.45
C VAL A 167 -4.48 -13.32 -23.06
N ILE A 168 -4.87 -14.03 -21.99
CA ILE A 168 -4.69 -13.58 -20.60
C ILE A 168 -3.20 -13.34 -20.33
N SER A 169 -2.36 -14.34 -20.65
CA SER A 169 -0.91 -14.26 -20.42
C SER A 169 -0.27 -13.11 -21.19
N SER A 170 -0.59 -12.93 -22.47
CA SER A 170 -0.01 -11.85 -23.28
C SER A 170 -0.50 -10.47 -22.82
N THR A 171 -1.79 -10.35 -22.47
CA THR A 171 -2.36 -9.09 -21.94
C THR A 171 -1.67 -8.70 -20.64
N PHE A 172 -1.51 -9.66 -19.72
CA PHE A 172 -0.85 -9.43 -18.44
C PHE A 172 0.61 -9.02 -18.63
N VAL A 173 1.39 -9.82 -19.37
CA VAL A 173 2.83 -9.57 -19.58
C VAL A 173 3.07 -8.23 -20.29
N ASN A 174 2.31 -7.95 -21.35
CA ASN A 174 2.45 -6.68 -22.08
C ASN A 174 2.00 -5.49 -21.23
N GLY A 175 0.90 -5.61 -20.48
CA GLY A 175 0.43 -4.56 -19.60
C GLY A 175 1.43 -4.24 -18.48
N ILE A 176 2.06 -5.27 -17.89
CA ILE A 176 3.10 -5.09 -16.88
C ILE A 176 4.31 -4.40 -17.49
N ARG A 177 4.75 -4.84 -18.69
CA ARG A 177 5.86 -4.20 -19.39
C ARG A 177 5.60 -2.72 -19.63
N GLN A 178 4.40 -2.35 -20.09
CA GLN A 178 4.03 -0.95 -20.31
C GLN A 178 4.08 -0.12 -19.01
N ILE A 179 3.62 -0.69 -17.89
CA ILE A 179 3.75 -0.03 -16.59
C ILE A 179 5.22 0.16 -16.24
N ARG A 180 6.06 -0.89 -16.37
CA ARG A 180 7.50 -0.81 -16.04
C ARG A 180 8.25 0.18 -16.92
N ASP A 181 7.94 0.24 -18.21
CA ASP A 181 8.54 1.19 -19.14
C ASP A 181 8.18 2.64 -18.73
N TYR A 182 6.93 2.90 -18.35
CA TYR A 182 6.49 4.21 -17.87
C TYR A 182 7.08 4.57 -16.49
N GLU A 183 7.15 3.60 -15.58
CA GLU A 183 7.80 3.77 -14.28
C GLU A 183 9.27 4.17 -14.41
N ALA A 184 10.01 3.60 -15.36
CA ALA A 184 11.39 3.98 -15.63
C ALA A 184 11.50 5.46 -16.02
N GLU A 185 10.60 5.95 -16.87
CA GLU A 185 10.53 7.37 -17.23
C GLU A 185 10.21 8.26 -16.03
N VAL A 186 9.22 7.86 -15.21
CA VAL A 186 8.81 8.61 -14.01
C VAL A 186 9.91 8.65 -12.94
N SER A 187 10.67 7.56 -12.78
CA SER A 187 11.76 7.46 -11.81
C SER A 187 12.84 8.53 -12.02
N HIS A 188 13.11 8.89 -13.28
CA HIS A 188 14.06 9.95 -13.61
C HIS A 188 13.65 11.31 -13.02
N TYR A 189 12.37 11.64 -13.04
CA TYR A 189 11.87 12.89 -12.45
C TYR A 189 11.96 12.85 -10.92
N SER A 190 11.61 11.72 -10.29
CA SER A 190 11.72 11.56 -8.83
C SER A 190 13.18 11.69 -8.36
N ASP A 191 14.11 11.06 -9.08
CA ASP A 191 15.54 11.10 -8.76
C ASP A 191 16.14 12.50 -8.94
N PHE A 192 15.67 13.26 -9.92
CA PHE A 192 16.07 14.65 -10.11
C PHE A 192 15.79 15.50 -8.86
N PHE A 193 14.57 15.43 -8.31
CA PHE A 193 14.20 16.20 -7.11
C PHE A 193 14.92 15.69 -5.85
N LYS A 194 15.14 14.37 -5.73
CA LYS A 194 15.89 13.79 -4.60
C LYS A 194 17.34 14.26 -4.58
N LYS A 195 18.05 14.19 -5.71
CA LYS A 195 19.44 14.63 -5.84
C LYS A 195 19.61 16.10 -5.47
N ASN A 196 18.74 16.98 -5.99
CA ASN A 196 18.74 18.39 -5.62
C ASN A 196 18.56 18.59 -4.10
N THR A 197 17.70 17.80 -3.46
CA THR A 197 17.49 17.86 -2.00
C THR A 197 18.74 17.44 -1.23
N GLU A 198 19.47 16.42 -1.70
CA GLU A 198 20.73 15.96 -1.12
C GLU A 198 21.84 17.00 -1.28
N GLU A 199 22.00 17.56 -2.48
CA GLU A 199 22.98 18.62 -2.78
C GLU A 199 22.76 19.87 -1.91
N ILE A 200 21.50 20.27 -1.70
CA ILE A 200 21.17 21.38 -0.78
C ILE A 200 21.61 21.06 0.65
N LYS A 201 21.30 19.84 1.15
CA LYS A 201 21.69 19.43 2.51
C LYS A 201 23.21 19.43 2.69
N GLU A 202 23.95 18.89 1.72
CA GLU A 202 25.41 18.84 1.73
C GLU A 202 26.02 20.24 1.70
N THR A 203 25.48 21.12 0.85
CA THR A 203 25.91 22.53 0.76
C THR A 203 25.68 23.26 2.08
N ILE A 204 24.51 23.11 2.69
CA ILE A 204 24.21 23.72 4.01
C ILE A 204 25.13 23.15 5.10
N SER A 205 25.36 21.85 5.13
CA SER A 205 26.28 21.20 6.09
C SER A 205 27.68 21.79 6.01
N SER A 206 28.17 21.98 4.77
CA SER A 206 29.48 22.57 4.49
C SER A 206 29.58 24.03 4.93
N ILE A 207 28.51 24.82 4.77
CA ILE A 207 28.45 26.23 5.19
C ILE A 207 28.37 26.36 6.72
N THR A 208 27.58 25.48 7.36
CA THR A 208 27.30 25.55 8.80
C THR A 208 28.36 24.91 9.69
N GLY A 209 29.31 24.17 9.10
CA GLY A 209 30.39 23.52 9.85
C GLY A 209 29.95 22.33 10.70
N ASN A 210 28.72 21.82 10.49
CA ASN A 210 28.27 20.58 11.08
C ASN A 210 28.87 19.41 10.28
N GLU A 211 30.12 19.05 10.58
CA GLU A 211 30.65 17.73 10.25
C GLU A 211 29.88 16.69 11.09
N LYS A 212 29.39 15.63 10.44
CA LYS A 212 28.65 14.53 11.08
C LYS A 212 29.46 13.85 12.19
#